data_AF-A0A4Q3CQ51-F1
#
_entry.id   AF-A0A4Q3CQ51-F1
#
_cell.length_a   1.000
_cell.length_b   1.000
_cell.length_c   1.000
_cell.angle_alpha   90.00
_cell.angle_beta   90.00
_cell.angle_gamma   90.00
#
_symmetry.space_group_name_H-M   'P 1'
#
loop_
_entity.id
_entity.type
_entity.pdbx_description
1 polymer ?
#
loop_
_entity_poly.entity_id
_entity_poly.type
_entity_poly.pdbx_seq_one_letter_code
_entity_poly.pdbx_strand_id
1 'polypeptide(L)'
;VSGLGQKLGAVLAQLPPSLIFDSHTAGEFFVALSQRIHAPVVCEPRHVSWFTPEVDDWLTQRRIARVAADPPTAPGATHPGGWRRLTYIRLHGSPRMYYSAYEPPFISALSRRLRSQTGAVWCVFDNTAEGAALGDALATLAKAGPNLA
;
A
#
# COMPACT_ATOMS: atom_id res chain seq x y z
N VAL A 1 -14.82 13.21 3.38
CA VAL A 1 -14.97 11.74 3.52
C VAL A 1 -15.86 11.31 4.69
N SER A 2 -16.38 12.23 5.53
CA SER A 2 -17.23 11.91 6.69
C SER A 2 -18.47 11.07 6.34
N GLY A 3 -19.05 11.27 5.16
CA GLY A 3 -20.21 10.48 4.68
C GLY A 3 -19.94 8.98 4.45
N LEU A 4 -18.68 8.53 4.45
CA LEU A 4 -18.35 7.10 4.32
C LEU A 4 -18.52 6.33 5.63
N GLY A 5 -18.45 7.00 6.79
CA GLY A 5 -18.59 6.37 8.10
C GLY A 5 -17.74 5.11 8.25
N GLN A 6 -18.38 4.01 8.67
CA GLN A 6 -17.74 2.71 8.89
C GLN A 6 -17.23 2.03 7.60
N LYS A 7 -17.57 2.55 6.40
CA LYS A 7 -17.07 2.02 5.12
C LYS A 7 -15.67 2.55 4.77
N LEU A 8 -15.16 3.56 5.49
CA LEU A 8 -13.82 4.09 5.26
C LEU A 8 -12.76 3.20 5.94
N GLY A 9 -12.15 2.31 5.15
CA GLY A 9 -11.16 1.37 5.65
C GLY A 9 -9.77 1.96 5.92
N ALA A 10 -9.31 2.86 5.06
CA ALA A 10 -8.06 3.60 5.20
C ALA A 10 -8.04 4.84 4.31
N VAL A 11 -7.15 5.79 4.59
CA VAL A 11 -6.81 6.90 3.70
C VAL A 11 -5.40 6.74 3.18
N LEU A 12 -5.27 6.74 1.86
CA LEU A 12 -4.01 6.67 1.17
C LEU A 12 -3.48 8.08 0.85
N ALA A 13 -2.31 8.41 1.39
CA ALA A 13 -1.52 9.56 1.00
C ALA A 13 -0.42 9.10 0.03
N GLN A 14 -0.68 9.20 -1.28
CA GLN A 14 0.32 8.94 -2.30
C GLN A 14 1.14 10.20 -2.56
N LEU A 15 2.45 10.10 -2.40
CA LEU A 15 3.38 11.23 -2.51
C LEU A 15 4.03 11.26 -3.90
N PRO A 16 4.29 12.45 -4.47
CA PRO A 16 4.96 12.54 -5.76
C PRO A 16 6.44 12.14 -5.67
N PRO A 17 7.07 11.72 -6.77
CA PRO A 17 8.47 11.31 -6.78
C PRO A 17 9.45 12.44 -6.47
N SER A 18 9.04 13.71 -6.60
CA SER A 18 9.87 14.87 -6.25
C SER A 18 9.88 15.19 -4.75
N LEU A 19 9.01 14.57 -3.94
CA LEU A 19 8.90 14.89 -2.52
C LEU A 19 9.94 14.11 -1.70
N ILE A 20 11.09 14.74 -1.49
CA ILE A 20 12.13 14.27 -0.57
C ILE A 20 11.57 14.27 0.86
N PHE A 21 11.82 13.21 1.62
CA PHE A 21 11.50 13.16 3.04
C PHE A 21 12.13 14.34 3.81
N ASP A 22 11.25 15.11 4.44
CA ASP A 22 11.58 16.10 5.46
C ASP A 22 10.67 15.83 6.66
N SER A 23 11.27 15.54 7.82
CA SER A 23 10.51 15.06 8.99
C SER A 23 9.58 16.12 9.58
N HIS A 24 9.92 17.41 9.41
CA HIS A 24 9.09 18.52 9.89
C HIS A 24 7.84 18.67 9.01
N THR A 25 8.03 18.86 7.70
CA THR A 25 6.95 19.01 6.72
C THR A 25 6.02 17.78 6.70
N ALA A 26 6.59 16.57 6.71
CA ALA A 26 5.82 15.34 6.79
C ALA A 26 5.04 15.25 8.11
N GLY A 27 5.65 15.66 9.22
CA GLY A 27 5.03 15.70 10.54
C GLY A 27 3.80 16.60 10.55
N GLU A 28 3.94 17.84 10.09
CA GLU A 28 2.84 18.79 10.01
C GLU A 28 1.70 18.26 9.14
N PHE A 29 2.01 17.69 7.97
CA PHE A 29 1.02 17.11 7.08
C PHE A 29 0.24 15.98 7.74
N PHE A 30 0.91 14.98 8.32
CA PHE A 30 0.23 13.81 8.90
C PHE A 30 -0.51 14.15 10.20
N VAL A 31 -0.04 15.14 10.97
CA VAL A 31 -0.81 15.71 12.10
C VAL A 31 -2.08 16.38 11.58
N ALA A 32 -1.96 17.26 10.60
CA ALA A 32 -3.11 17.95 10.02
C ALA A 32 -4.13 16.99 9.38
N LEU A 33 -3.66 15.90 8.77
CA LEU A 33 -4.50 14.84 8.19
C LEU A 33 -5.26 14.07 9.27
N SER A 34 -4.57 13.59 10.31
CA SER A 34 -5.17 12.79 11.39
C SER A 34 -6.18 13.58 12.23
N GLN A 35 -6.01 14.90 12.36
CA GLN A 35 -6.98 15.78 13.01
C GLN A 35 -8.28 15.95 12.21
N ARG A 36 -8.22 15.78 10.88
CA ARG A 36 -9.38 15.97 9.98
C ARG A 36 -10.06 14.67 9.60
N ILE A 37 -9.32 13.56 9.62
CA ILE A 37 -9.79 12.25 9.18
C ILE A 37 -9.44 11.22 10.25
N HIS A 38 -10.47 10.71 10.92
CA HIS A 38 -10.35 9.63 11.91
C HIS A 38 -10.41 8.25 11.25
N ALA A 39 -9.40 7.95 10.42
CA ALA A 39 -9.24 6.66 9.77
C ALA A 39 -7.75 6.24 9.75
N PRO A 40 -7.44 4.95 9.59
CA PRO A 40 -6.06 4.51 9.40
C PRO A 40 -5.42 5.20 8.19
N VAL A 41 -4.18 5.67 8.36
CA VAL A 41 -3.44 6.36 7.30
C VAL A 41 -2.38 5.44 6.71
N VAL A 42 -2.31 5.43 5.38
CA VAL A 42 -1.29 4.71 4.61
C VAL A 42 -0.52 5.72 3.76
N CYS A 43 0.80 5.67 3.79
CA CYS A 43 1.68 6.49 2.97
C CYS A 43 2.26 5.67 1.81
N GLU A 44 2.19 6.19 0.59
CA GLU A 44 2.90 5.63 -0.57
C GLU A 44 3.92 6.63 -1.09
N PRO A 45 5.16 6.56 -0.58
CA PRO A 45 6.23 7.41 -1.08
C PRO A 45 6.75 6.93 -2.43
N ARG A 46 7.11 7.88 -3.28
CA ARG A 46 7.72 7.63 -4.60
C ARG A 46 9.17 8.13 -4.71
N HIS A 47 9.72 8.65 -3.61
CA HIS A 47 11.11 9.11 -3.53
C HIS A 47 11.92 8.22 -2.57
N VAL A 48 13.15 7.88 -2.94
CA VAL A 48 14.01 6.90 -2.23
C VAL A 48 14.33 7.29 -0.78
N SER A 49 14.37 8.59 -0.47
CA SER A 49 14.67 9.05 0.89
C SER A 49 13.63 8.66 1.95
N TRP A 50 12.47 8.14 1.54
CA TRP A 50 11.46 7.60 2.45
C TRP A 50 11.66 6.12 2.84
N PHE A 51 12.68 5.46 2.27
CA PHE A 51 12.89 4.01 2.39
C PHE A 51 14.10 3.66 3.27
N THR A 52 14.44 4.53 4.23
CA THR A 52 15.48 4.25 5.24
C THR A 52 14.86 3.67 6.52
N PRO A 53 15.63 2.93 7.34
CA PRO A 53 15.15 2.43 8.63
C PRO A 53 14.62 3.52 9.55
N GLU A 54 15.27 4.69 9.60
CA GLU A 54 14.89 5.80 10.46
C GLU A 54 13.52 6.38 10.07
N VAL A 55 13.22 6.44 8.77
CA VAL A 55 11.90 6.87 8.29
C VAL A 55 10.83 5.82 8.58
N ASP A 56 11.17 4.54 8.49
CA ASP A 56 10.25 3.45 8.82
C ASP A 56 9.86 3.48 10.31
N ASP A 57 10.83 3.73 11.20
CA ASP A 57 10.59 3.96 12.63
C ASP A 57 9.74 5.22 12.87
N TRP A 58 10.04 6.31 12.16
CA TRP A 58 9.29 7.57 12.24
C TRP A 58 7.80 7.39 11.87
N LEU A 59 7.53 6.60 10.82
CA LEU A 59 6.17 6.24 10.40
C LEU A 59 5.48 5.32 11.42
N THR A 60 6.23 4.35 11.96
CA THR A 60 5.74 3.41 12.99
C THR A 60 5.27 4.14 14.24
N GLN A 61 6.07 5.07 14.76
CA GLN A 61 5.72 5.89 15.94
C GLN A 61 4.44 6.71 15.74
N ARG A 62 4.12 7.05 14.49
CA ARG A 62 2.94 7.84 14.10
C ARG A 62 1.76 6.98 13.65
N ARG A 63 1.87 5.65 13.73
CA ARG A 63 0.85 4.69 13.29
C ARG A 63 0.48 4.85 11.81
N ILE A 64 1.45 5.18 10.96
CA ILE A 64 1.30 5.30 9.51
C ILE A 64 1.87 4.04 8.87
N ALA A 65 1.05 3.30 8.11
CA ALA A 65 1.54 2.17 7.33
C ALA A 65 2.20 2.67 6.03
N ARG A 66 3.29 2.04 5.58
CA ARG A 66 3.90 2.32 4.27
C ARG A 66 3.45 1.27 3.24
N VAL A 67 2.99 1.72 2.08
CA VAL A 67 2.58 0.84 0.98
C VAL A 67 3.74 -0.05 0.54
N ALA A 68 3.43 -1.34 0.38
CA ALA A 68 4.20 -2.25 -0.44
C ALA A 68 3.77 -2.09 -1.90
N ALA A 69 4.63 -1.51 -2.74
CA ALA A 69 4.33 -1.24 -4.14
C ALA A 69 5.07 -2.21 -5.06
N ASP A 70 4.39 -2.69 -6.10
CA ASP A 70 5.01 -3.31 -7.27
C ASP A 70 4.55 -2.58 -8.54
N PRO A 71 5.45 -2.27 -9.49
CA PRO A 71 6.91 -2.32 -9.37
C PRO A 71 7.44 -1.43 -8.23
N PRO A 72 8.58 -1.78 -7.59
CA PRO A 72 9.13 -0.99 -6.49
C PRO A 72 9.62 0.38 -6.97
N THR A 73 9.32 1.43 -6.21
CA THR A 73 9.86 2.79 -6.43
C THR A 73 11.26 2.98 -5.84
N ALA A 74 11.68 2.08 -4.95
CA ALA A 74 12.98 2.04 -4.30
C ALA A 74 13.29 0.62 -3.80
N PRO A 75 14.55 0.29 -3.47
CA PRO A 75 14.88 -0.96 -2.77
C PRO A 75 14.02 -1.14 -1.51
N GLY A 76 13.48 -2.35 -1.31
CA GLY A 76 12.58 -2.65 -0.19
C GLY A 76 11.14 -2.13 -0.33
N ALA A 77 10.81 -1.38 -1.40
CA ALA A 77 9.46 -0.84 -1.60
C ALA A 77 8.39 -1.91 -1.87
N THR A 78 8.78 -3.12 -2.27
CA THR A 78 7.85 -4.25 -2.42
C THR A 78 7.41 -4.84 -1.09
N HIS A 79 8.01 -4.45 0.04
CA HIS A 79 7.71 -4.94 1.37
C HIS A 79 6.99 -3.85 2.17
N PRO A 80 5.99 -4.20 3.01
CA PRO A 80 5.24 -3.17 3.71
C PRO A 80 6.09 -2.68 4.89
N GLY A 81 6.12 -1.37 5.07
CA GLY A 81 6.90 -0.71 6.11
C GLY A 81 6.03 0.10 7.08
N GLY A 82 6.67 0.82 7.98
CA GLY A 82 6.01 1.63 8.99
C GLY A 82 5.13 0.78 9.89
N TRP A 83 3.97 1.32 10.28
CA TRP A 83 3.08 0.67 11.23
C TRP A 83 2.45 -0.63 10.69
N ARG A 84 2.91 -1.77 11.20
CA ARG A 84 2.57 -3.11 10.66
C ARG A 84 1.22 -3.70 11.08
N ARG A 85 0.39 -3.02 11.90
CA ARG A 85 -0.99 -3.50 12.21
C ARG A 85 -1.98 -3.27 11.06
N LEU A 86 -1.54 -2.57 10.01
CA LEU A 86 -2.21 -2.41 8.74
C LEU A 86 -1.20 -2.75 7.63
N THR A 87 -1.57 -3.65 6.74
CA THR A 87 -0.78 -3.95 5.53
C THR A 87 -1.53 -3.44 4.32
N TYR A 88 -0.85 -2.68 3.46
CA TYR A 88 -1.41 -2.14 2.24
C TYR A 88 -0.48 -2.45 1.08
N ILE A 89 -0.96 -3.23 0.12
CA ILE A 89 -0.21 -3.64 -1.07
C ILE A 89 -0.87 -2.98 -2.29
N ARG A 90 -0.07 -2.32 -3.14
CA ARG A 90 -0.51 -1.77 -4.42
C ARG A 90 0.28 -2.36 -5.56
N LEU A 91 -0.44 -2.89 -6.54
CA LEU A 91 0.11 -3.65 -7.65
C LEU A 91 -0.25 -2.93 -8.93
N HIS A 92 0.72 -2.26 -9.53
CA HIS A 92 0.53 -1.41 -10.69
C HIS A 92 0.76 -2.16 -12.00
N GLY A 93 1.17 -3.43 -11.99
CA GLY A 93 1.42 -4.22 -13.20
C GLY A 93 2.88 -4.25 -13.61
N SER A 94 3.33 -5.40 -14.08
CA SER A 94 4.72 -5.67 -14.49
C SER A 94 4.74 -6.67 -15.66
N PRO A 95 5.59 -6.49 -16.69
CA PRO A 95 6.70 -5.54 -16.76
C PRO A 95 6.30 -4.10 -17.17
N ARG A 96 5.12 -3.91 -17.78
CA ARG A 96 4.65 -2.57 -18.18
C ARG A 96 3.64 -2.06 -17.17
N MET A 97 4.08 -1.12 -16.34
CA MET A 97 3.26 -0.45 -15.32
C MET A 97 1.98 0.12 -15.93
N TYR A 98 0.87 -0.16 -15.25
CA TYR A 98 -0.54 0.09 -15.53
C TYR A 98 -1.22 -0.82 -16.56
N TYR A 99 -0.46 -1.57 -17.34
CA TYR A 99 -0.98 -2.37 -18.46
C TYR A 99 -0.93 -3.87 -18.20
N SER A 100 0.23 -4.37 -17.75
CA SER A 100 0.49 -5.80 -17.69
C SER A 100 -0.32 -6.51 -16.60
N ALA A 101 -0.91 -7.65 -16.96
CA ALA A 101 -1.38 -8.64 -16.00
C ALA A 101 -0.20 -9.32 -15.30
N TYR A 102 -0.43 -9.83 -14.09
CA TYR A 102 0.59 -10.58 -13.36
C TYR A 102 0.57 -12.06 -13.71
N GLU A 103 1.75 -12.64 -13.88
CA GLU A 103 1.88 -14.06 -14.17
C GLU A 103 1.37 -14.96 -13.03
N PRO A 104 0.83 -16.16 -13.32
CA PRO A 104 0.27 -17.06 -12.31
C PRO A 104 1.19 -17.39 -11.11
N PRO A 105 2.53 -17.54 -11.27
CA PRO A 105 3.43 -17.71 -10.13
C PRO A 105 3.46 -16.51 -9.18
N PHE A 106 3.39 -15.28 -9.72
CA PHE A 106 3.31 -14.06 -8.93
C PHE A 106 2.03 -14.02 -8.10
N ILE A 107 0.88 -14.26 -8.75
CA ILE A 107 -0.44 -14.31 -8.08
C ILE A 107 -0.45 -15.37 -6.96
N SER A 108 0.18 -16.53 -7.19
CA SER A 108 0.29 -17.59 -6.19
C SER A 108 1.18 -17.19 -4.99
N ALA A 109 2.28 -16.47 -5.24
CA ALA A 109 3.14 -15.92 -4.19
C ALA A 109 2.43 -14.81 -3.40
N LEU A 110 1.76 -13.89 -4.08
CA LEU A 110 0.95 -12.83 -3.48
C LEU A 110 -0.13 -13.41 -2.57
N SER A 111 -0.89 -14.40 -3.05
CA SER A 111 -1.96 -15.03 -2.27
C SER A 111 -1.46 -15.65 -0.97
N ARG A 112 -0.29 -16.32 -1.01
CA ARG A 112 0.38 -16.84 0.20
C ARG A 112 0.80 -15.72 1.15
N ARG A 113 1.36 -14.64 0.60
CA ARG A 113 1.81 -13.48 1.38
C ARG A 113 0.63 -12.76 2.06
N LEU A 114 -0.51 -12.63 1.40
CA LEU A 114 -1.71 -12.03 1.96
C LEU A 114 -2.23 -12.84 3.15
N ARG A 115 -2.29 -14.18 3.03
CA ARG A 115 -2.68 -15.08 4.12
C ARG A 115 -1.74 -15.04 5.33
N SER A 116 -0.47 -14.71 5.13
CA SER A 116 0.51 -14.67 6.21
C SER A 116 0.52 -13.34 6.97
N GLN A 117 -0.22 -12.32 6.51
CA GLN A 117 -0.28 -11.05 7.23
C GLN A 117 -1.21 -11.16 8.44
N THR A 118 -0.94 -10.33 9.44
CA THR A 118 -1.80 -10.17 10.62
C THR A 118 -2.40 -8.75 10.62
N GLY A 119 -3.56 -8.60 11.25
CA GLY A 119 -4.29 -7.33 11.26
C GLY A 119 -5.04 -7.06 9.95
N ALA A 120 -5.36 -5.79 9.69
CA ALA A 120 -6.10 -5.41 8.48
C ALA A 120 -5.18 -5.45 7.26
N VAL A 121 -5.67 -6.01 6.15
CA VAL A 121 -4.91 -6.18 4.91
C VAL A 121 -5.72 -5.62 3.74
N TRP A 122 -5.08 -4.75 2.96
CA TRP A 122 -5.59 -4.23 1.70
C TRP A 122 -4.64 -4.64 0.58
N CYS A 123 -5.20 -5.17 -0.50
CA CYS A 123 -4.47 -5.43 -1.74
C CYS A 123 -5.24 -4.79 -2.88
N VAL A 124 -4.61 -3.83 -3.56
CA VAL A 124 -5.23 -3.05 -4.63
C VAL A 124 -4.44 -3.29 -5.91
N PHE A 125 -5.11 -3.83 -6.91
CA PHE A 125 -4.63 -3.90 -8.28
C PHE A 125 -5.00 -2.62 -9.01
N ASP A 126 -3.99 -1.95 -9.57
CA ASP A 126 -4.09 -0.66 -10.25
C ASP A 126 -3.57 -0.74 -11.70
N ASN A 127 -3.30 -1.95 -12.20
CA ASN A 127 -3.01 -2.25 -13.60
C ASN A 127 -4.30 -2.26 -14.45
N THR A 128 -4.95 -1.10 -14.52
CA THR A 128 -6.29 -0.96 -15.09
C THR A 128 -6.32 -0.51 -16.55
N ALA A 129 -5.19 -0.10 -17.14
CA ALA A 129 -5.18 0.54 -18.46
C ALA A 129 -5.73 -0.36 -19.58
N GLU A 130 -5.54 -1.68 -19.47
CA GLU A 130 -6.11 -2.69 -20.39
C GLU A 130 -7.03 -3.70 -19.65
N GLY A 131 -7.49 -3.36 -18.44
CA GLY A 131 -8.46 -4.18 -17.69
C GLY A 131 -7.88 -5.39 -16.94
N ALA A 132 -6.55 -5.55 -16.87
CA ALA A 132 -5.90 -6.69 -16.22
C ALA A 132 -6.23 -6.81 -14.71
N ALA A 133 -6.39 -5.69 -14.02
CA ALA A 133 -6.62 -5.63 -12.57
C ALA A 133 -7.76 -6.53 -12.05
N LEU A 134 -8.88 -6.63 -12.78
CA LEU A 134 -10.00 -7.47 -12.37
C LEU A 134 -9.63 -8.96 -12.39
N GLY A 135 -8.98 -9.41 -13.46
CA GLY A 135 -8.53 -10.78 -13.62
C GLY A 135 -7.54 -11.18 -12.53
N ASP A 136 -6.57 -10.31 -12.25
CA ASP A 136 -5.56 -10.53 -11.20
C ASP A 136 -6.16 -10.58 -9.79
N ALA A 137 -7.13 -9.70 -9.50
CA ALA A 137 -7.85 -9.69 -8.23
C ALA A 137 -8.64 -10.99 -8.01
N LEU A 138 -9.40 -11.42 -9.02
CA LEU A 138 -10.18 -12.66 -8.96
C LEU A 138 -9.27 -13.90 -8.84
N ALA A 139 -8.18 -13.95 -9.60
CA ALA A 139 -7.21 -15.04 -9.53
C ALA A 139 -6.52 -15.10 -8.15
N THR A 140 -6.28 -13.95 -7.52
CA THR A 140 -5.75 -13.86 -6.15
C THR A 140 -6.77 -14.37 -5.15
N LEU A 141 -8.03 -13.94 -5.22
CA LEU A 141 -9.11 -14.42 -4.34
C LEU A 141 -9.34 -15.93 -4.45
N ALA A 142 -9.34 -16.47 -5.67
CA ALA A 142 -9.50 -17.90 -5.90
C ALA A 142 -8.39 -18.74 -5.23
N LYS A 143 -7.17 -18.21 -5.13
CA LYS A 143 -6.03 -18.87 -4.47
C LYS A 143 -5.90 -18.55 -2.99
N ALA A 144 -6.53 -17.48 -2.53
CA ALA A 144 -6.56 -17.01 -1.16
C ALA A 144 -7.43 -17.91 -0.25
N GLY A 145 -8.47 -18.53 -0.80
CA GLY A 145 -9.45 -19.30 -0.03
C GLY A 145 -10.48 -18.40 0.69
N PRO A 146 -11.50 -18.98 1.34
CA PRO A 146 -12.67 -18.24 1.86
C PRO A 146 -12.36 -17.27 3.01
N ASN A 147 -11.13 -17.25 3.54
CA ASN A 147 -10.75 -16.47 4.73
C ASN A 147 -10.23 -15.05 4.41
N LEU A 148 -10.32 -14.59 3.16
CA LEU A 148 -9.82 -13.28 2.72
C LEU A 148 -10.93 -12.33 2.19
N ALA A 149 -12.20 -12.72 2.34
CA ALA A 149 -13.37 -11.90 1.99
C ALA A 149 -13.96 -11.22 3.23
#